data_AF-A0A8B4GQE2-F1
#
_entry.id   AF-A0A8B4GQE2-F1
#
_cell.length_a   1.000
_cell.length_b   1.000
_cell.length_c   1.000
_cell.angle_alpha   90.00
_cell.angle_beta   90.00
_cell.angle_gamma   90.00
#
_symmetry.space_group_name_H-M   'P 1'
#
loop_
_entity.id
_entity.type
_entity.pdbx_description
1 polymer ?
#
loop_
_entity_poly.entity_id
_entity_poly.type
_entity_poly.pdbx_seq_one_letter_code
_entity_poly.pdbx_strand_id
1 'polypeptide(L)'
;MKKRLAMLIVLVAIVVIALLWWRENRRYDGPVQQVTASAEQIARGRYLAQAADCAACHTASGGAPLAGGYPLDTPFGTIYGSNLTPSADHGIGRWSKDDFFLALTQGVAPGGRHLYPAMPYTSYKGISRQDADDIYAYLMTRPAVDVAIPANDMPFPFNQRMALIGWNLLFRSQDPLPASSQGSSPQWQRGRYLADVLGHCGECHTPRGALGQMDLGKPMQGGDLGRFMAPDITPHGLAQRGWTPQDVSRFLGTGLAPQGSAFSEMHMVVDLSTRHLTPEDHQALALYLMGEQPPAAVPVKMGQGSDAGRMTYLDQCAGCHAREGEGKPHVAPAMRDNATLRQADGKNLIVSVLDGLPAQQFPNGESMQSMPGFGERLSDAEVAELVNYLRVTWGGLPADVTAEQVKALRK
;
A
#
# COMPACT_ATOMS: atom_id res chain seq x y z
N MET A 1 -43.86 14.08 -31.06
CA MET A 1 -42.40 14.17 -31.30
C MET A 1 -41.57 13.93 -30.04
N LYS A 2 -41.78 14.65 -28.93
CA LYS A 2 -41.03 14.48 -27.67
C LYS A 2 -41.04 13.04 -27.10
N LYS A 3 -42.19 12.35 -27.11
CA LYS A 3 -42.28 10.93 -26.63
C LYS A 3 -41.49 9.94 -27.51
N ARG A 4 -41.49 10.12 -28.83
CA ARG A 4 -40.73 9.26 -29.77
C ARG A 4 -39.23 9.50 -29.62
N LEU A 5 -38.81 10.76 -29.43
CA LEU A 5 -37.43 11.11 -29.16
C LEU A 5 -36.95 10.53 -27.81
N ALA A 6 -37.74 10.67 -26.75
CA ALA A 6 -37.42 10.09 -25.45
C ALA A 6 -37.31 8.55 -25.51
N MET A 7 -38.22 7.88 -26.21
CA MET A 7 -38.18 6.44 -26.41
C MET A 7 -36.95 5.99 -27.22
N LEU A 8 -36.56 6.76 -28.24
CA LEU A 8 -35.34 6.51 -29.01
C LEU A 8 -34.08 6.67 -28.14
N ILE A 9 -34.01 7.71 -27.31
CA ILE A 9 -32.88 7.93 -26.38
C ILE A 9 -32.75 6.76 -25.40
N VAL A 10 -33.87 6.32 -24.81
CA VAL A 10 -33.89 5.17 -23.90
C VAL A 10 -33.45 3.90 -24.63
N LEU A 11 -33.94 3.66 -25.84
CA LEU A 11 -33.54 2.50 -26.65
C LEU A 11 -32.04 2.52 -26.95
N VAL A 12 -31.50 3.66 -27.37
CA VAL A 12 -30.06 3.82 -27.62
C VAL A 12 -29.25 3.58 -26.35
N ALA A 13 -29.67 4.12 -25.21
CA ALA A 13 -29.00 3.90 -23.93
C ALA A 13 -28.99 2.41 -23.55
N ILE A 14 -30.11 1.70 -23.71
CA ILE A 14 -30.21 0.25 -23.45
C ILE A 14 -29.25 -0.52 -24.38
N VAL A 15 -29.23 -0.19 -25.66
CA VAL A 15 -28.32 -0.85 -26.62
C VAL A 15 -26.86 -0.61 -26.25
N VAL A 16 -26.49 0.63 -25.88
CA VAL A 16 -25.13 0.95 -25.45
C VAL A 16 -24.76 0.19 -24.17
N ILE A 17 -25.63 0.16 -23.17
CA ILE A 17 -25.41 -0.59 -21.91
C ILE A 17 -25.26 -2.09 -22.20
N ALA A 18 -26.11 -2.66 -23.05
CA ALA A 18 -26.03 -4.07 -23.43
C ALA A 18 -24.73 -4.39 -24.17
N LEU A 19 -24.27 -3.52 -25.07
CA LEU A 19 -23.00 -3.68 -25.77
C LEU A 19 -21.80 -3.58 -24.83
N LEU A 20 -21.80 -2.62 -23.89
CA LEU A 20 -20.75 -2.48 -22.89
C LEU A 20 -20.72 -3.70 -21.96
N TRP A 21 -21.87 -4.15 -21.48
CA TRP A 21 -21.99 -5.33 -20.64
C TRP A 21 -21.53 -6.60 -21.36
N TRP A 22 -21.92 -6.80 -22.62
CA TRP A 22 -21.46 -7.93 -23.43
C TRP A 22 -19.94 -7.88 -23.64
N ARG A 23 -19.41 -6.71 -23.97
CA ARG A 23 -17.97 -6.51 -24.18
C ARG A 23 -17.17 -6.80 -22.91
N GLU A 24 -17.65 -6.38 -21.75
CA GLU A 24 -16.97 -6.55 -20.46
C GLU A 24 -16.98 -8.01 -19.96
N ASN A 25 -18.06 -8.75 -20.23
CA ASN A 25 -18.24 -10.13 -19.74
C ASN A 25 -17.85 -11.21 -20.76
N ARG A 26 -17.53 -10.83 -22.00
CA ARG A 26 -17.03 -11.78 -22.98
C ARG A 26 -15.65 -12.30 -22.54
N ARG A 27 -15.47 -13.62 -22.54
CA ARG A 27 -14.16 -14.25 -22.38
C ARG A 27 -13.24 -13.83 -23.54
N TYR A 28 -12.06 -13.32 -23.21
CA TYR A 28 -11.04 -13.04 -24.21
C TYR A 28 -10.47 -14.35 -24.76
N ASP A 29 -10.58 -14.54 -26.07
CA ASP A 29 -10.26 -15.75 -26.82
C ASP A 29 -9.08 -15.56 -27.79
N GLY A 30 -8.24 -14.54 -27.53
CA GLY A 30 -7.03 -14.28 -28.31
C GLY A 30 -6.04 -15.45 -28.30
N PRO A 31 -5.09 -15.47 -29.25
CA PRO A 31 -4.08 -16.52 -29.31
C PRO A 31 -3.22 -16.52 -28.05
N VAL A 32 -2.78 -17.71 -27.64
CA VAL A 32 -1.77 -17.84 -26.57
C VAL A 32 -0.48 -17.20 -27.06
N GLN A 33 0.08 -16.31 -26.25
CA GLN A 33 1.29 -15.60 -26.58
C GLN A 33 2.50 -16.48 -26.32
N GLN A 34 3.46 -16.43 -27.25
CA GLN A 34 4.77 -17.03 -27.07
C GLN A 34 5.79 -15.90 -26.92
N VAL A 35 6.45 -15.84 -25.77
CA VAL A 35 7.40 -14.77 -25.45
C VAL A 35 8.79 -15.36 -25.36
N THR A 36 9.70 -14.83 -26.17
CA THR A 36 11.14 -15.08 -26.07
C THR A 36 11.79 -13.79 -25.58
N ALA A 37 12.58 -13.88 -24.51
CA ALA A 37 13.25 -12.76 -23.88
C ALA A 37 14.68 -13.15 -23.52
N SER A 38 15.61 -12.19 -23.55
CA SER A 38 16.99 -12.43 -23.11
C SER A 38 17.06 -12.57 -21.59
N ALA A 39 18.12 -13.18 -21.07
CA ALA A 39 18.33 -13.30 -19.63
C ALA A 39 18.40 -11.93 -18.94
N GLU A 40 19.01 -10.94 -19.59
CA GLU A 40 19.11 -9.57 -19.10
C GLU A 40 17.74 -8.89 -19.04
N GLN A 41 16.89 -9.12 -20.04
CA GLN A 41 15.53 -8.60 -20.05
C GLN A 41 14.69 -9.19 -18.91
N ILE A 42 14.77 -10.51 -18.71
CA ILE A 42 14.09 -11.21 -17.62
C ILE A 42 14.58 -10.70 -16.26
N ALA A 43 15.89 -10.45 -16.11
CA ALA A 43 16.46 -9.91 -14.89
C ALA A 43 15.96 -8.49 -14.58
N ARG A 44 15.91 -7.59 -15.58
CA ARG A 44 15.32 -6.25 -15.42
C ARG A 44 13.84 -6.32 -15.10
N GLY A 45 13.09 -7.17 -15.80
CA GLY A 45 11.66 -7.36 -15.56
C GLY A 45 11.36 -7.87 -14.15
N ARG A 46 12.18 -8.80 -13.64
CA ARG A 46 12.10 -9.27 -12.25
C ARG A 46 12.30 -8.12 -11.27
N TYR A 47 13.36 -7.33 -11.45
CA TYR A 47 13.66 -6.18 -10.60
C TYR A 47 12.50 -5.17 -10.59
N LEU A 48 11.98 -4.84 -11.76
CA LEU A 48 10.87 -3.91 -11.92
C LEU A 48 9.55 -4.45 -11.34
N ALA A 49 9.29 -5.76 -11.47
CA ALA A 49 8.10 -6.39 -10.87
C ALA A 49 8.17 -6.40 -9.33
N GLN A 50 9.37 -6.51 -8.76
CA GLN A 50 9.60 -6.34 -7.32
C GLN A 50 9.42 -4.87 -6.93
N ALA A 51 10.03 -3.93 -7.66
CA ALA A 51 9.89 -2.50 -7.40
C ALA A 51 8.43 -2.00 -7.50
N ALA A 52 7.66 -2.61 -8.40
CA ALA A 52 6.24 -2.37 -8.58
C ALA A 52 5.35 -3.20 -7.65
N ASP A 53 5.92 -3.87 -6.64
CA ASP A 53 5.19 -4.61 -5.61
C ASP A 53 4.11 -5.58 -6.13
N CYS A 54 4.33 -6.17 -7.31
CA CYS A 54 3.30 -6.98 -7.98
C CYS A 54 2.89 -8.18 -7.13
N ALA A 55 3.84 -8.75 -6.37
CA ALA A 55 3.61 -9.97 -5.60
C ALA A 55 2.68 -9.77 -4.40
N ALA A 56 2.63 -8.57 -3.79
CA ALA A 56 1.81 -8.30 -2.61
C ALA A 56 0.32 -8.52 -2.86
N CYS A 57 -0.19 -8.02 -3.98
CA CYS A 57 -1.59 -8.20 -4.37
C CYS A 57 -1.82 -9.46 -5.23
N HIS A 58 -0.81 -9.95 -5.93
CA HIS A 58 -0.97 -11.06 -6.87
C HIS A 58 -0.50 -12.42 -6.33
N THR A 59 -0.36 -12.58 -5.01
CA THR A 59 -0.03 -13.87 -4.39
C THR A 59 -0.92 -14.11 -3.16
N ALA A 60 -1.83 -15.08 -3.24
CA ALA A 60 -2.62 -15.48 -2.07
C ALA A 60 -1.74 -16.14 -0.98
N SER A 61 -2.18 -16.07 0.28
CA SER A 61 -1.55 -16.79 1.38
C SER A 61 -1.55 -18.31 1.09
N GLY A 62 -0.37 -18.94 1.14
CA GLY A 62 -0.19 -20.35 0.76
C GLY A 62 -0.34 -20.64 -0.74
N GLY A 63 -0.59 -19.62 -1.57
CA GLY A 63 -0.70 -19.74 -3.02
C GLY A 63 0.64 -19.73 -3.74
N ALA A 64 0.63 -20.09 -5.03
CA ALA A 64 1.81 -19.98 -5.86
C ALA A 64 2.13 -18.50 -6.15
N PRO A 65 3.43 -18.11 -6.22
CA PRO A 65 3.81 -16.73 -6.51
C PRO A 65 3.16 -16.21 -7.80
N LEU A 66 2.58 -15.01 -7.73
CA LEU A 66 1.94 -14.31 -8.86
C LEU A 66 0.67 -14.99 -9.41
N ALA A 67 0.14 -16.03 -8.75
CA ALA A 67 -1.06 -16.74 -9.19
C ALA A 67 -2.39 -16.08 -8.78
N GLY A 68 -2.34 -14.91 -8.15
CA GLY A 68 -3.50 -14.13 -7.73
C GLY A 68 -4.18 -14.65 -6.47
N GLY A 69 -5.37 -14.12 -6.21
CA GLY A 69 -6.27 -14.57 -5.14
C GLY A 69 -6.07 -13.91 -3.78
N TYR A 70 -5.16 -12.94 -3.63
CA TYR A 70 -5.07 -12.15 -2.40
C TYR A 70 -6.32 -11.28 -2.26
N PRO A 71 -7.05 -11.34 -1.12
CA PRO A 71 -8.21 -10.51 -0.86
C PRO A 71 -7.78 -9.10 -0.43
N LEU A 72 -8.26 -8.08 -1.15
CA LEU A 72 -8.13 -6.69 -0.77
C LEU A 72 -9.49 -6.17 -0.31
N ASP A 73 -9.61 -5.93 0.99
CA ASP A 73 -10.82 -5.35 1.58
C ASP A 73 -10.83 -3.84 1.36
N THR A 74 -11.89 -3.36 0.71
CA THR A 74 -12.11 -1.93 0.46
C THR A 74 -13.43 -1.49 1.07
N PRO A 75 -13.65 -0.18 1.28
CA PRO A 75 -14.96 0.35 1.67
C PRO A 75 -16.10 0.02 0.69
N PHE A 76 -15.76 -0.45 -0.51
CA PHE A 76 -16.70 -0.74 -1.59
C PHE A 76 -16.94 -2.25 -1.79
N GLY A 77 -16.30 -3.12 -1.00
CA GLY A 77 -16.32 -4.58 -1.15
C GLY A 77 -14.91 -5.18 -1.27
N THR A 78 -14.84 -6.49 -1.49
CA THR A 78 -13.56 -7.23 -1.55
C THR A 78 -13.17 -7.51 -3.00
N ILE A 79 -11.95 -7.13 -3.36
CA ILE A 79 -11.37 -7.35 -4.70
C ILE A 79 -10.25 -8.37 -4.57
N TYR A 80 -10.15 -9.30 -5.52
CA TYR A 80 -9.08 -10.29 -5.52
C TYR A 80 -8.04 -9.97 -6.60
N GLY A 81 -6.75 -10.09 -6.25
CA GLY A 81 -5.67 -9.93 -7.21
C GLY A 81 -5.76 -10.96 -8.35
N SER A 82 -5.52 -10.52 -9.58
CA SER A 82 -5.56 -11.39 -10.77
C SER A 82 -4.41 -12.38 -10.80
N ASN A 83 -4.54 -13.50 -11.51
CA ASN A 83 -3.42 -14.38 -11.78
C ASN A 83 -2.54 -13.75 -12.90
N LEU A 84 -1.27 -13.48 -12.60
CA LEU A 84 -0.31 -12.86 -13.54
C LEU A 84 0.60 -13.89 -14.22
N THR A 85 0.41 -15.18 -13.96
CA THR A 85 1.21 -16.23 -14.60
C THR A 85 0.82 -16.42 -16.07
N PRO A 86 1.63 -17.13 -16.88
CA PRO A 86 1.33 -17.37 -18.30
C PRO A 86 0.20 -18.39 -18.55
N SER A 87 -0.63 -18.72 -17.55
CA SER A 87 -1.82 -19.53 -17.78
C SER A 87 -2.68 -18.88 -18.87
N ALA A 88 -3.02 -19.67 -19.88
CA ALA A 88 -3.81 -19.21 -21.03
C ALA A 88 -5.25 -18.87 -20.64
N ASP A 89 -5.79 -19.55 -19.64
CA ASP A 89 -7.22 -19.53 -19.33
C ASP A 89 -7.55 -18.80 -18.03
N HIS A 90 -6.61 -18.77 -17.09
CA HIS A 90 -6.77 -18.11 -15.80
C HIS A 90 -5.78 -16.96 -15.58
N GLY A 91 -4.65 -16.95 -16.29
CA GLY A 91 -3.61 -15.92 -16.19
C GLY A 91 -3.59 -14.93 -17.35
N ILE A 92 -2.41 -14.35 -17.61
CA ILE A 92 -2.17 -13.38 -18.69
C ILE A 92 -1.64 -14.04 -19.97
N GLY A 93 -1.66 -15.38 -20.08
CA GLY A 93 -1.00 -16.11 -21.17
C GLY A 93 -1.49 -15.78 -22.58
N ARG A 94 -2.66 -15.12 -22.73
CA ARG A 94 -3.20 -14.65 -24.00
C ARG A 94 -3.02 -13.15 -24.23
N TRP A 95 -2.59 -12.39 -23.22
CA TRP A 95 -2.47 -10.94 -23.30
C TRP A 95 -1.24 -10.57 -24.09
N SER A 96 -1.35 -9.74 -25.11
CA SER A 96 -0.17 -9.17 -25.75
C SER A 96 0.56 -8.19 -24.80
N LYS A 97 1.80 -7.83 -25.12
CA LYS A 97 2.51 -6.77 -24.40
C LYS A 97 1.79 -5.42 -24.44
N ASP A 98 1.06 -5.14 -25.52
CA ASP A 98 0.25 -3.93 -25.66
C ASP A 98 -0.97 -3.98 -24.72
N ASP A 99 -1.63 -5.14 -24.63
CA ASP A 99 -2.72 -5.32 -23.67
C ASP A 99 -2.25 -5.16 -22.23
N PHE A 100 -1.08 -5.72 -21.90
CA PHE A 100 -0.47 -5.56 -20.58
C PHE A 100 -0.17 -4.08 -20.29
N PHE A 101 0.41 -3.36 -21.25
CA PHE A 101 0.68 -1.92 -21.10
C PHE A 101 -0.62 -1.10 -20.91
N LEU A 102 -1.69 -1.42 -21.65
CA LEU A 102 -3.00 -0.77 -21.49
C LEU A 102 -3.64 -1.08 -20.14
N ALA A 103 -3.50 -2.30 -19.64
CA ALA A 103 -3.97 -2.68 -18.32
C ALA A 103 -3.25 -1.87 -17.23
N LEU A 104 -1.92 -1.75 -17.31
CA LEU A 104 -1.12 -0.97 -16.37
C LEU A 104 -1.41 0.54 -16.44
N THR A 105 -1.50 1.12 -17.64
CA THR A 105 -1.54 2.60 -17.79
C THR A 105 -2.95 3.19 -17.90
N GLN A 106 -3.93 2.36 -18.28
CA GLN A 106 -5.30 2.82 -18.54
C GLN A 106 -6.35 2.05 -17.75
N GLY A 107 -5.98 0.97 -17.05
CA GLY A 107 -6.95 0.13 -16.36
C GLY A 107 -7.88 -0.57 -17.35
N VAL A 108 -7.38 -0.97 -18.53
CA VAL A 108 -8.16 -1.65 -19.56
C VAL A 108 -7.50 -2.99 -19.90
N ALA A 109 -8.11 -4.09 -19.47
CA ALA A 109 -7.70 -5.44 -19.81
C ALA A 109 -8.24 -5.86 -21.20
N PRO A 110 -7.70 -6.94 -21.79
CA PRO A 110 -8.22 -7.52 -23.04
C PRO A 110 -9.73 -7.70 -23.03
N GLY A 111 -10.34 -7.52 -24.21
CA GLY A 111 -11.79 -7.47 -24.37
C GLY A 111 -12.39 -6.10 -24.04
N GLY A 112 -11.62 -5.16 -23.50
CA GLY A 112 -12.11 -3.83 -23.08
C GLY A 112 -12.73 -3.85 -21.69
N ARG A 113 -12.36 -4.82 -20.86
CA ARG A 113 -12.80 -4.93 -19.47
C ARG A 113 -12.04 -3.91 -18.62
N HIS A 114 -12.77 -3.04 -17.94
CA HIS A 114 -12.16 -2.04 -17.05
C HIS A 114 -11.69 -2.68 -15.73
N LEU A 115 -10.52 -2.29 -15.26
CA LEU A 115 -9.97 -2.69 -13.97
C LEU A 115 -10.41 -1.70 -12.90
N TYR A 116 -10.76 -2.20 -11.72
CA TYR A 116 -10.97 -1.33 -10.55
C TYR A 116 -9.65 -0.64 -10.18
N PRO A 117 -9.69 0.64 -9.72
CA PRO A 117 -8.50 1.40 -9.35
C PRO A 117 -7.75 0.87 -8.12
N ALA A 118 -8.26 -0.20 -7.49
CA ALA A 118 -7.49 -1.04 -6.58
C ALA A 118 -6.24 -1.64 -7.25
N MET A 119 -6.32 -1.95 -8.56
CA MET A 119 -5.13 -2.08 -9.39
C MET A 119 -4.65 -0.66 -9.68
N PRO A 120 -3.44 -0.23 -9.27
CA PRO A 120 -3.07 1.18 -9.20
C PRO A 120 -2.65 1.75 -10.57
N TYR A 121 -3.50 1.59 -11.59
CA TYR A 121 -3.26 2.10 -12.94
C TYR A 121 -3.21 3.64 -12.99
N THR A 122 -3.75 4.31 -11.97
CA THR A 122 -3.64 5.76 -11.77
C THR A 122 -2.23 6.22 -11.39
N SER A 123 -1.46 5.35 -10.74
CA SER A 123 -0.03 5.53 -10.49
C SER A 123 0.82 5.00 -11.64
N TYR A 124 0.55 3.77 -12.10
CA TYR A 124 1.29 3.13 -13.18
C TYR A 124 1.18 3.81 -14.54
N LYS A 125 0.26 4.77 -14.74
CA LYS A 125 0.21 5.58 -15.97
C LYS A 125 1.55 6.22 -16.35
N GLY A 126 2.44 6.45 -15.38
CA GLY A 126 3.78 6.98 -15.61
C GLY A 126 4.82 5.94 -16.02
N ILE A 127 4.50 4.64 -16.04
CA ILE A 127 5.46 3.58 -16.33
C ILE A 127 5.97 3.71 -17.76
N SER A 128 7.29 3.59 -17.93
CA SER A 128 7.86 3.61 -19.27
C SER A 128 7.42 2.38 -20.07
N ARG A 129 7.31 2.53 -21.40
CA ARG A 129 6.94 1.41 -22.27
C ARG A 129 7.94 0.25 -22.15
N GLN A 130 9.23 0.56 -22.03
CA GLN A 130 10.28 -0.44 -21.90
C GLN A 130 10.14 -1.21 -20.57
N ASP A 131 9.87 -0.52 -19.46
CA ASP A 131 9.74 -1.17 -18.16
C ASP A 131 8.52 -2.10 -18.13
N ALA A 132 7.40 -1.67 -18.71
CA ALA A 132 6.21 -2.53 -18.85
C ALA A 132 6.47 -3.77 -19.73
N ASP A 133 7.17 -3.60 -20.85
CA ASP A 133 7.56 -4.71 -21.74
C ASP A 133 8.52 -5.69 -21.01
N ASP A 134 9.45 -5.18 -20.20
CA ASP A 134 10.39 -6.00 -19.40
C ASP A 134 9.67 -6.75 -18.28
N ILE A 135 8.77 -6.11 -17.54
CA ILE A 135 7.91 -6.79 -16.54
C ILE A 135 7.09 -7.88 -17.23
N TYR A 136 6.44 -7.58 -18.35
CA TYR A 136 5.66 -8.55 -19.11
C TYR A 136 6.51 -9.76 -19.53
N ALA A 137 7.73 -9.52 -20.04
CA ALA A 137 8.66 -10.59 -20.41
C ALA A 137 9.04 -11.49 -19.22
N TYR A 138 9.29 -10.91 -18.05
CA TYR A 138 9.55 -11.67 -16.82
C TYR A 138 8.33 -12.50 -16.41
N LEU A 139 7.13 -11.92 -16.39
CA LEU A 139 5.89 -12.62 -16.03
C LEU A 139 5.60 -13.78 -17.00
N MET A 140 5.76 -13.55 -18.30
CA MET A 140 5.50 -14.52 -19.36
C MET A 140 6.48 -15.70 -19.39
N THR A 141 7.59 -15.63 -18.65
CA THR A 141 8.58 -16.71 -18.52
C THR A 141 8.48 -17.45 -17.19
N ARG A 142 7.50 -17.11 -16.33
CA ARG A 142 7.21 -17.85 -15.10
C ARG A 142 6.51 -19.18 -15.41
N PRO A 143 6.59 -20.18 -14.49
CA PRO A 143 5.72 -21.34 -14.58
C PRO A 143 4.24 -20.91 -14.64
N ALA A 144 3.49 -21.46 -15.59
CA ALA A 144 2.05 -21.24 -15.66
C ALA A 144 1.37 -21.93 -14.47
N VAL A 145 0.52 -21.19 -13.75
CA VAL A 145 -0.29 -21.73 -12.66
C VAL A 145 -1.75 -21.60 -13.08
N ASP A 146 -2.36 -22.73 -13.43
CA ASP A 146 -3.71 -22.76 -13.98
C ASP A 146 -4.77 -22.82 -12.86
N VAL A 147 -4.88 -21.71 -12.12
CA VAL A 147 -5.81 -21.56 -11.00
C VAL A 147 -6.69 -20.35 -11.23
N ALA A 148 -8.00 -20.57 -11.20
CA ALA A 148 -8.99 -19.50 -11.19
C ALA A 148 -8.96 -18.77 -9.84
N ILE A 149 -9.03 -17.45 -9.88
CA ILE A 149 -9.16 -16.62 -8.68
C ILE A 149 -10.64 -16.52 -8.25
N PRO A 150 -10.91 -16.27 -6.96
CA PRO A 150 -12.26 -15.91 -6.53
C PRO A 150 -12.80 -14.71 -7.30
N ALA A 151 -14.12 -14.68 -7.52
CA ALA A 151 -14.77 -13.50 -8.07
C ALA A 151 -14.78 -12.36 -7.04
N ASN A 152 -14.64 -11.13 -7.50
CA ASN A 152 -14.79 -9.95 -6.65
C ASN A 152 -16.17 -9.93 -5.99
N ASP A 153 -16.21 -9.64 -4.70
CA ASP A 153 -17.43 -9.48 -3.92
C ASP A 153 -17.73 -8.00 -3.72
N MET A 154 -18.46 -7.42 -4.68
CA MET A 154 -18.81 -6.01 -4.69
C MET A 154 -20.34 -5.88 -4.74
N PRO A 155 -20.99 -5.12 -3.84
CA PRO A 155 -22.41 -4.86 -3.93
C PRO A 155 -22.73 -3.91 -5.09
N PHE A 156 -23.99 -3.92 -5.54
CA PHE A 156 -24.51 -2.88 -6.42
C PHE A 156 -24.45 -1.51 -5.71
N PRO A 157 -24.01 -0.43 -6.38
CA PRO A 157 -23.69 -0.33 -7.81
C PRO A 157 -22.21 -0.60 -8.18
N PHE A 158 -21.34 -0.88 -7.22
CA PHE A 158 -19.89 -1.00 -7.44
C PHE A 158 -19.47 -2.23 -8.27
N ASN A 159 -20.34 -3.24 -8.38
CA ASN A 159 -20.13 -4.38 -9.29
C ASN A 159 -20.26 -4.06 -10.79
N GLN A 160 -20.69 -2.86 -11.17
CA GLN A 160 -20.85 -2.46 -12.58
C GLN A 160 -19.57 -1.81 -13.10
N ARG A 161 -18.63 -2.56 -13.71
CA ARG A 161 -17.32 -1.99 -14.08
C ARG A 161 -17.40 -0.94 -15.19
N MET A 162 -18.43 -0.95 -16.04
CA MET A 162 -18.66 0.14 -17.00
C MET A 162 -18.78 1.53 -16.34
N ALA A 163 -19.15 1.62 -15.05
CA ALA A 163 -19.13 2.87 -14.29
C ALA A 163 -17.72 3.49 -14.19
N LEU A 164 -16.67 2.67 -14.33
CA LEU A 164 -15.29 3.13 -14.34
C LEU A 164 -14.94 3.98 -15.56
N ILE A 165 -15.73 3.94 -16.64
CA ILE A 165 -15.59 4.88 -17.75
C ILE A 165 -15.82 6.32 -17.24
N GLY A 166 -16.90 6.52 -16.49
CA GLY A 166 -17.23 7.81 -15.88
C GLY A 166 -16.23 8.19 -14.77
N TRP A 167 -15.84 7.23 -13.94
CA TRP A 167 -14.82 7.47 -12.91
C TRP A 167 -13.49 7.91 -13.52
N ASN A 168 -13.03 7.25 -14.58
CA ASN A 168 -11.80 7.61 -15.29
C ASN A 168 -11.89 8.99 -15.95
N LEU A 169 -13.06 9.36 -16.49
CA LEU A 169 -13.28 10.70 -17.05
C LEU A 169 -13.12 11.80 -15.99
N LEU A 170 -13.52 11.52 -14.75
CA LEU A 170 -13.47 12.49 -13.64
C LEU A 170 -12.11 12.54 -12.95
N PHE A 171 -11.45 11.39 -12.77
CA PHE A 171 -10.33 11.27 -11.84
C PHE A 171 -9.01 10.80 -12.46
N ARG A 172 -9.01 10.24 -13.66
CA ARG A 172 -7.78 9.75 -14.31
C ARG A 172 -7.18 10.82 -15.22
N SER A 173 -6.38 11.72 -14.65
CA SER A 173 -5.54 12.65 -15.43
C SER A 173 -4.39 11.90 -16.14
N GLN A 174 -3.96 12.41 -17.30
CA GLN A 174 -2.70 11.99 -17.95
C GLN A 174 -1.46 12.66 -17.36
N ASP A 175 -1.63 13.72 -16.57
CA ASP A 175 -0.51 14.46 -15.99
C ASP A 175 0.22 13.60 -14.94
N PRO A 176 1.54 13.78 -14.76
CA PRO A 176 2.26 13.18 -13.64
C PRO A 176 1.59 13.48 -12.30
N LEU A 177 1.65 12.53 -11.36
CA LEU A 177 1.15 12.76 -10.00
C LEU A 177 1.90 13.95 -9.36
N PRO A 178 1.24 14.81 -8.57
CA PRO A 178 1.92 15.90 -7.87
C PRO A 178 3.03 15.37 -6.97
N ALA A 179 4.22 15.98 -7.05
CA ALA A 179 5.34 15.59 -6.21
C ALA A 179 5.06 15.94 -4.74
N SER A 180 5.45 15.06 -3.82
CA SER A 180 5.32 15.28 -2.37
C SER A 180 6.48 16.07 -1.77
N SER A 181 7.54 16.32 -2.54
CA SER A 181 8.73 17.06 -2.12
C SER A 181 9.29 17.93 -3.26
N GLN A 182 10.35 18.69 -2.95
CA GLN A 182 11.06 19.52 -3.92
C GLN A 182 12.40 18.91 -4.30
N GLY A 183 12.68 18.91 -5.60
CA GLY A 183 13.95 18.46 -6.16
C GLY A 183 13.91 18.37 -7.69
N SER A 184 15.07 18.18 -8.31
CA SER A 184 15.20 18.16 -9.77
C SER A 184 16.35 17.30 -10.29
N SER A 185 17.27 16.87 -9.43
CA SER A 185 18.39 16.01 -9.79
C SER A 185 17.91 14.68 -10.39
N PRO A 186 18.75 14.01 -11.21
CA PRO A 186 18.43 12.70 -11.75
C PRO A 186 18.09 11.66 -10.68
N GLN A 187 18.76 11.73 -9.52
CA GLN A 187 18.49 10.83 -8.40
C GLN A 187 17.13 11.12 -7.75
N TRP A 188 16.75 12.39 -7.61
CA TRP A 188 15.41 12.75 -7.12
C TRP A 188 14.32 12.30 -8.09
N GLN A 189 14.52 12.47 -9.40
CA GLN A 189 13.58 11.99 -10.43
C GLN A 189 13.45 10.47 -10.42
N ARG A 190 14.56 9.75 -10.19
CA ARG A 190 14.56 8.29 -10.00
C ARG A 190 13.72 7.90 -8.78
N GLY A 191 13.91 8.58 -7.65
CA GLY A 191 13.13 8.37 -6.43
C GLY A 191 11.64 8.62 -6.63
N ARG A 192 11.30 9.69 -7.35
CA ARG A 192 9.92 9.99 -7.72
C ARG A 192 9.30 8.89 -8.58
N TYR A 193 10.02 8.40 -9.59
CA TYR A 193 9.54 7.29 -10.41
C TYR A 193 9.30 6.01 -9.58
N LEU A 194 10.22 5.69 -8.67
CA LEU A 194 10.09 4.55 -7.78
C LEU A 194 8.92 4.70 -6.80
N ALA A 195 8.67 5.89 -6.26
CA ALA A 195 7.63 6.11 -5.26
C ALA A 195 6.24 6.34 -5.87
N ASP A 196 6.12 7.23 -6.87
CA ASP A 196 4.82 7.63 -7.43
C ASP A 196 4.28 6.59 -8.42
N VAL A 197 5.18 5.96 -9.20
CA VAL A 197 4.81 5.11 -10.34
C VAL A 197 4.94 3.63 -9.99
N LEU A 198 6.16 3.15 -9.70
CA LEU A 198 6.38 1.72 -9.48
C LEU A 198 5.81 1.29 -8.11
N GLY A 199 6.36 1.81 -7.01
CA GLY A 199 5.93 1.45 -5.66
C GLY A 199 4.61 2.08 -5.21
N HIS A 200 4.00 2.93 -6.06
CA HIS A 200 2.66 3.52 -5.87
C HIS A 200 2.36 3.96 -4.42
N CYS A 201 3.35 4.56 -3.74
CA CYS A 201 3.28 4.86 -2.30
C CYS A 201 2.10 5.79 -1.97
N GLY A 202 1.75 6.66 -2.93
CA GLY A 202 0.61 7.56 -2.84
C GLY A 202 -0.73 6.84 -2.66
N GLU A 203 -0.90 5.60 -3.14
CA GLU A 203 -2.17 4.87 -3.06
C GLU A 203 -2.55 4.51 -1.61
N CYS A 204 -1.56 4.36 -0.72
CA CYS A 204 -1.79 4.18 0.71
C CYS A 204 -1.61 5.50 1.48
N HIS A 205 -0.61 6.30 1.11
CA HIS A 205 -0.21 7.48 1.88
C HIS A 205 -0.90 8.79 1.46
N THR A 206 -1.88 8.77 0.55
CA THR A 206 -2.65 9.96 0.17
C THR A 206 -4.11 9.79 0.62
N PRO A 207 -4.76 10.83 1.17
CA PRO A 207 -6.15 10.72 1.57
C PRO A 207 -7.04 10.36 0.38
N ARG A 208 -8.13 9.62 0.64
CA ARG A 208 -9.10 9.21 -0.38
C ARG A 208 -10.37 10.08 -0.31
N GLY A 209 -10.91 10.44 -1.46
CA GLY A 209 -12.23 11.05 -1.57
C GLY A 209 -13.36 10.01 -1.48
N ALA A 210 -14.61 10.48 -1.48
CA ALA A 210 -15.79 9.63 -1.29
C ALA A 210 -15.99 8.54 -2.36
N LEU A 211 -15.39 8.69 -3.56
CA LEU A 211 -15.46 7.71 -4.65
C LEU A 211 -14.15 6.91 -4.79
N GLY A 212 -13.29 6.91 -3.77
CA GLY A 212 -12.05 6.14 -3.71
C GLY A 212 -10.88 6.73 -4.51
N GLN A 213 -11.03 7.90 -5.13
CA GLN A 213 -9.93 8.62 -5.78
C GLN A 213 -8.96 9.22 -4.76
N MET A 214 -7.67 9.31 -5.10
CA MET A 214 -6.70 10.05 -4.29
C MET A 214 -7.01 11.55 -4.31
N ASP A 215 -6.92 12.21 -3.15
CA ASP A 215 -6.91 13.66 -3.02
C ASP A 215 -5.53 14.21 -3.40
N LEU A 216 -5.36 14.50 -4.69
CA LEU A 216 -4.10 15.01 -5.24
C LEU A 216 -3.69 16.40 -4.72
N GLY A 217 -4.57 17.09 -3.96
CA GLY A 217 -4.20 18.30 -3.22
C GLY A 217 -3.39 18.02 -1.95
N LYS A 218 -3.31 16.75 -1.51
CA LYS A 218 -2.63 16.31 -0.29
C LYS A 218 -1.73 15.09 -0.52
N PRO A 219 -0.85 15.12 -1.55
CA PRO A 219 -0.05 13.96 -1.91
C PRO A 219 0.79 13.50 -0.72
N MET A 220 0.71 12.21 -0.39
CA MET A 220 1.52 11.57 0.66
C MET A 220 1.30 12.09 2.10
N GLN A 221 0.22 12.86 2.37
CA GLN A 221 -0.10 13.40 3.70
C GLN A 221 -0.81 12.41 4.65
N GLY A 222 -0.67 11.11 4.40
CA GLY A 222 -1.31 10.01 5.12
C GLY A 222 -2.63 9.56 4.51
N GLY A 223 -3.11 8.38 4.90
CA GLY A 223 -4.34 7.79 4.37
C GLY A 223 -5.01 6.84 5.35
N ASP A 224 -6.34 6.79 5.30
CA ASP A 224 -7.13 5.85 6.11
C ASP A 224 -7.27 4.51 5.39
N LEU A 225 -6.71 3.46 5.98
CA LEU A 225 -6.79 2.07 5.52
C LEU A 225 -7.79 1.27 6.37
N GLY A 226 -8.77 1.95 6.98
CA GLY A 226 -9.77 1.37 7.87
C GLY A 226 -9.26 1.32 9.31
N ARG A 227 -8.78 0.14 9.75
CA ARG A 227 -8.29 -0.04 11.13
C ARG A 227 -6.87 0.50 11.32
N PHE A 228 -6.12 0.71 10.24
CA PHE A 228 -4.80 1.36 10.28
C PHE A 228 -4.81 2.67 9.50
N MET A 229 -3.89 3.56 9.87
CA MET A 229 -3.55 4.79 9.17
C MET A 229 -2.18 4.63 8.51
N ALA A 230 -2.11 4.87 7.21
CA ALA A 230 -0.83 5.14 6.56
C ALA A 230 -0.35 6.54 7.03
N PRO A 231 0.87 6.67 7.57
CA PRO A 231 1.34 7.95 8.09
C PRO A 231 1.62 8.98 6.99
N ASP A 232 1.67 10.26 7.35
CA ASP A 232 2.23 11.30 6.48
C ASP A 232 3.72 11.02 6.21
N ILE A 233 4.06 10.80 4.94
CA ILE A 233 5.43 10.55 4.46
C ILE A 233 5.98 11.70 3.60
N THR A 234 5.37 12.88 3.69
CA THR A 234 5.97 14.12 3.15
C THR A 234 7.24 14.47 3.93
N PRO A 235 8.12 15.35 3.39
CA PRO A 235 9.32 15.80 4.11
C PRO A 235 9.02 16.32 5.52
N HIS A 236 7.94 17.10 5.66
CA HIS A 236 7.52 17.64 6.95
C HIS A 236 7.01 16.53 7.89
N GLY A 237 6.13 15.65 7.41
CA GLY A 237 5.58 14.56 8.22
C GLY A 237 6.63 13.57 8.71
N LEU A 238 7.63 13.28 7.89
CA LEU A 238 8.79 12.45 8.25
C LEU A 238 9.66 13.14 9.30
N ALA A 239 10.07 14.40 9.07
CA ALA A 239 10.90 15.13 10.00
C ALA A 239 10.23 15.35 11.37
N GLN A 240 8.92 15.64 11.41
CA GLN A 240 8.17 15.76 12.67
C GLN A 240 8.16 14.48 13.50
N ARG A 241 8.31 13.32 12.86
CA ARG A 241 8.42 12.01 13.51
C ARG A 241 9.85 11.55 13.71
N GLY A 242 10.83 12.43 13.48
CA GLY A 242 12.25 12.19 13.76
C GLY A 242 13.00 11.43 12.66
N TRP A 243 12.43 11.28 11.46
CA TRP A 243 13.09 10.57 10.36
C TRP A 243 14.20 11.39 9.73
N THR A 244 15.32 10.74 9.44
CA THR A 244 16.42 11.28 8.63
C THR A 244 16.44 10.61 7.26
N PRO A 245 17.07 11.20 6.22
CA PRO A 245 17.21 10.53 4.93
C PRO A 245 17.92 9.16 5.02
N GLN A 246 18.89 9.04 5.92
CA GLN A 246 19.59 7.78 6.17
C GLN A 246 18.65 6.72 6.77
N ASP A 247 17.82 7.11 7.73
CA ASP A 247 16.89 6.19 8.38
C ASP A 247 15.77 5.75 7.43
N VAL A 248 15.26 6.65 6.58
CA VAL A 248 14.27 6.31 5.55
C VAL A 248 14.85 5.30 4.56
N SER A 249 16.07 5.56 4.06
CA SER A 249 16.78 4.62 3.17
C SER A 249 16.98 3.25 3.83
N ARG A 250 17.43 3.22 5.09
CA ARG A 250 17.59 2.00 5.88
C ARG A 250 16.26 1.25 6.07
N PHE A 251 15.20 1.97 6.43
CA PHE A 251 13.88 1.38 6.64
C PHE A 251 13.31 0.77 5.38
N LEU A 252 13.45 1.43 4.22
CA LEU A 252 12.96 0.87 2.95
C LEU A 252 13.77 -0.36 2.51
N GLY A 253 15.07 -0.42 2.84
CA GLY A 253 15.90 -1.59 2.54
C GLY A 253 15.75 -2.75 3.51
N THR A 254 15.42 -2.49 4.78
CA THR A 254 15.49 -3.50 5.86
C THR A 254 14.22 -3.67 6.68
N GLY A 255 13.27 -2.75 6.57
CA GLY A 255 12.12 -2.65 7.45
C GLY A 255 12.45 -2.20 8.87
N LEU A 256 13.69 -1.74 9.13
CA LEU A 256 14.15 -1.39 10.48
C LEU A 256 14.89 -0.05 10.48
N ALA A 257 14.55 0.81 11.44
CA ALA A 257 15.25 2.06 11.73
C ALA A 257 15.15 2.37 13.24
N PRO A 258 15.92 3.33 13.77
CA PRO A 258 15.75 3.79 15.16
C PRO A 258 14.30 4.18 15.51
N GLN A 259 13.55 4.67 14.52
CA GLN A 259 12.16 5.08 14.63
C GLN A 259 11.16 3.90 14.71
N GLY A 260 11.63 2.67 14.54
CA GLY A 260 10.81 1.45 14.67
C GLY A 260 10.98 0.47 13.51
N SER A 261 10.08 -0.51 13.46
CA SER A 261 10.04 -1.55 12.45
C SER A 261 8.83 -1.40 11.53
N ALA A 262 8.93 -1.92 10.30
CA ALA A 262 7.79 -2.09 9.42
C ALA A 262 6.88 -3.16 10.01
N PHE A 263 5.57 -2.89 10.07
CA PHE A 263 4.56 -3.82 10.56
C PHE A 263 3.32 -3.74 9.67
N SER A 264 2.42 -4.73 9.79
CA SER A 264 1.19 -4.81 8.99
C SER A 264 1.50 -4.69 7.48
N GLU A 265 0.72 -3.93 6.72
CA GLU A 265 0.88 -3.71 5.27
C GLU A 265 2.30 -3.28 4.87
N MET A 266 2.96 -2.41 5.66
CA MET A 266 4.32 -1.97 5.34
C MET A 266 5.37 -3.08 5.50
N HIS A 267 5.11 -4.10 6.32
CA HIS A 267 6.01 -5.27 6.37
C HIS A 267 5.94 -6.06 5.07
N MET A 268 4.76 -6.23 4.47
CA MET A 268 4.62 -6.87 3.16
C MET A 268 5.30 -6.06 2.06
N VAL A 269 5.12 -4.74 2.03
CA VAL A 269 5.82 -3.85 1.08
C VAL A 269 7.32 -4.02 1.18
N VAL A 270 7.88 -4.07 2.39
CA VAL A 270 9.31 -4.30 2.57
C VAL A 270 9.70 -5.71 2.13
N ASP A 271 8.96 -6.74 2.52
CA ASP A 271 9.33 -8.14 2.29
C ASP A 271 9.25 -8.56 0.81
N LEU A 272 8.22 -8.07 0.11
CA LEU A 272 7.92 -8.47 -1.27
C LEU A 272 8.47 -7.48 -2.30
N SER A 273 8.73 -6.22 -1.92
CA SER A 273 9.17 -5.15 -2.81
C SER A 273 10.47 -4.48 -2.36
N THR A 274 10.41 -3.54 -1.42
CA THR A 274 11.46 -2.51 -1.32
C THR A 274 12.80 -3.07 -0.85
N ARG A 275 12.84 -4.17 -0.09
CA ARG A 275 14.10 -4.82 0.31
C ARG A 275 14.92 -5.37 -0.85
N HIS A 276 14.31 -5.54 -2.02
CA HIS A 276 14.97 -6.08 -3.22
C HIS A 276 15.53 -5.00 -4.14
N LEU A 277 15.29 -3.72 -3.82
CA LEU A 277 15.86 -2.60 -4.57
C LEU A 277 17.36 -2.45 -4.28
N THR A 278 18.07 -1.82 -5.21
CA THR A 278 19.50 -1.52 -5.01
C THR A 278 19.69 -0.41 -3.96
N PRO A 279 20.86 -0.35 -3.30
CA PRO A 279 21.16 0.75 -2.37
C PRO A 279 20.99 2.14 -2.98
N GLU A 280 21.32 2.31 -4.26
CA GLU A 280 21.15 3.56 -4.99
C GLU A 280 19.67 3.95 -5.12
N ASP A 281 18.79 2.97 -5.34
CA ASP A 281 17.34 3.18 -5.42
C ASP A 281 16.73 3.44 -4.04
N HIS A 282 17.25 2.84 -2.96
CA HIS A 282 16.88 3.24 -1.58
C HIS A 282 17.26 4.68 -1.27
N GLN A 283 18.44 5.12 -1.69
CA GLN A 283 18.87 6.52 -1.55
C GLN A 283 18.01 7.44 -2.40
N ALA A 284 17.66 7.05 -3.63
CA ALA A 284 16.78 7.81 -4.50
C ALA A 284 15.38 7.97 -3.88
N LEU A 285 14.79 6.89 -3.37
CA LEU A 285 13.50 6.92 -2.65
C LEU A 285 13.57 7.86 -1.44
N ALA A 286 14.61 7.74 -0.60
CA ALA A 286 14.78 8.61 0.56
C ALA A 286 14.96 10.09 0.16
N LEU A 287 15.74 10.35 -0.89
CA LEU A 287 15.94 11.71 -1.43
C LEU A 287 14.64 12.29 -1.97
N TYR A 288 13.80 11.49 -2.64
CA TYR A 288 12.49 11.94 -3.08
C TYR A 288 11.55 12.18 -1.89
N LEU A 289 11.39 11.26 -0.95
CA LEU A 289 10.45 11.43 0.15
C LEU A 289 10.84 12.58 1.09
N MET A 290 12.14 12.83 1.26
CA MET A 290 12.65 13.90 2.14
C MET A 290 12.90 15.22 1.40
N GLY A 291 13.00 15.20 0.07
CA GLY A 291 13.42 16.34 -0.76
C GLY A 291 14.94 16.55 -0.77
N GLU A 292 15.42 17.35 -1.73
CA GLU A 292 16.86 17.66 -1.85
C GLU A 292 17.39 18.55 -0.72
N GLN A 293 16.50 19.33 -0.10
CA GLN A 293 16.78 20.13 1.09
C GLN A 293 15.87 19.66 2.22
N PRO A 294 16.20 18.51 2.85
CA PRO A 294 15.31 17.90 3.83
C PRO A 294 15.23 18.78 5.08
N PRO A 295 14.03 18.96 5.66
CA PRO A 295 13.90 19.58 6.96
C PRO A 295 14.63 18.76 8.03
N ALA A 296 15.16 19.44 9.04
CA ALA A 296 15.82 18.76 10.15
C ALA A 296 14.83 17.89 10.93
N ALA A 297 15.26 16.67 11.28
CA ALA A 297 14.49 15.78 12.13
C ALA A 297 14.20 16.46 13.48
N VAL A 298 12.94 16.44 13.89
CA VAL A 298 12.51 17.03 15.15
C VAL A 298 12.78 16.04 16.28
N PRO A 299 13.61 16.35 17.28
CA PRO A 299 13.84 15.46 18.42
C PRO A 299 12.57 15.34 19.25
N VAL A 300 12.34 14.17 19.86
CA VAL A 300 11.18 14.00 20.73
C VAL A 300 11.35 14.81 22.01
N LYS A 301 10.29 15.51 22.41
CA LYS A 301 10.21 16.14 23.73
C LYS A 301 9.50 15.19 24.69
N MET A 302 10.28 14.38 25.42
CA MET A 302 9.71 13.46 26.41
C MET A 302 8.93 14.23 27.48
N GLY A 303 7.73 13.74 27.79
CA GLY A 303 6.89 14.24 28.86
C GLY A 303 6.80 13.25 30.03
N GLN A 304 5.95 13.57 31.00
CA GLN A 304 5.61 12.67 32.10
C GLN A 304 4.17 12.19 31.89
N GLY A 305 4.01 10.94 31.47
CA GLY A 305 2.70 10.28 31.38
C GLY A 305 2.11 9.97 32.77
N SER A 306 0.89 9.44 32.81
CA SER A 306 0.21 9.10 34.06
C SER A 306 0.86 7.91 34.78
N ASP A 307 0.79 7.90 36.12
CA ASP A 307 1.27 6.78 36.93
C ASP A 307 0.47 5.49 36.64
N ALA A 308 -0.84 5.60 36.42
CA ALA A 308 -1.68 4.46 36.06
C ALA A 308 -1.22 3.82 34.74
N GLY A 309 -1.03 4.61 33.67
CA GLY A 309 -0.54 4.11 32.40
C GLY A 309 0.89 3.55 32.50
N ARG A 310 1.74 4.14 33.35
CA ARG A 310 3.08 3.59 33.66
C ARG A 310 2.99 2.22 34.32
N MET A 311 2.09 2.05 35.29
CA MET A 311 1.93 0.75 35.97
C MET A 311 1.44 -0.32 35.01
N THR A 312 0.48 -0.02 34.14
CA THR A 312 0.05 -0.93 33.07
C THR A 312 1.20 -1.29 32.13
N TYR A 313 2.03 -0.32 31.73
CA TYR A 313 3.22 -0.58 30.91
C TYR A 313 4.22 -1.51 31.60
N LEU A 314 4.49 -1.27 32.89
CA LEU A 314 5.44 -2.08 33.65
C LEU A 314 4.97 -3.52 33.83
N ASP A 315 3.67 -3.71 34.02
CA ASP A 315 3.04 -5.02 34.20
C ASP A 315 2.94 -5.81 32.89
N GLN A 316 2.53 -5.14 31.80
CA GLN A 316 2.16 -5.81 30.55
C GLN A 316 3.23 -5.75 29.44
N CYS A 317 4.05 -4.70 29.40
CA CYS A 317 4.87 -4.36 28.22
C CYS A 317 6.38 -4.42 28.50
N ALA A 318 6.82 -4.02 29.69
CA ALA A 318 8.24 -3.82 30.01
C ALA A 318 9.09 -5.10 29.93
N GLY A 319 8.46 -6.28 30.03
CA GLY A 319 9.13 -7.56 29.82
C GLY A 319 9.79 -7.69 28.44
N CYS A 320 9.19 -7.11 27.41
CA CYS A 320 9.72 -7.10 26.04
C CYS A 320 10.29 -5.73 25.64
N HIS A 321 9.59 -4.64 25.97
CA HIS A 321 9.97 -3.28 25.57
C HIS A 321 10.97 -2.59 26.52
N ALA A 322 11.46 -3.31 27.52
CA ALA A 322 12.32 -2.82 28.60
C ALA A 322 11.65 -1.77 29.51
N ARG A 323 12.22 -1.55 30.69
CA ARG A 323 11.58 -0.74 31.75
C ARG A 323 11.35 0.71 31.35
N GLU A 324 12.26 1.30 30.56
CA GLU A 324 12.14 2.69 30.16
C GLU A 324 12.01 2.84 28.64
N GLY A 325 11.49 1.81 27.95
CA GLY A 325 11.13 1.87 26.54
C GLY A 325 12.29 1.70 25.56
N GLU A 326 13.42 1.15 25.99
CA GLU A 326 14.60 0.93 25.15
C GLU A 326 14.39 -0.15 24.07
N GLY A 327 13.37 -1.00 24.23
CA GLY A 327 13.18 -2.18 23.40
C GLY A 327 14.23 -3.27 23.70
N LYS A 328 14.15 -4.35 22.94
CA LYS A 328 15.11 -5.45 23.00
C LYS A 328 15.45 -5.88 21.57
N PRO A 329 16.73 -5.83 21.16
CA PRO A 329 17.15 -6.28 19.84
C PRO A 329 16.60 -7.67 19.51
N HIS A 330 16.16 -7.85 18.27
CA HIS A 330 15.53 -9.07 17.75
C HIS A 330 14.22 -9.53 18.44
N VAL A 331 13.71 -8.75 19.40
CA VAL A 331 12.53 -9.12 20.21
C VAL A 331 11.42 -8.09 20.07
N ALA A 332 11.67 -6.83 20.40
CA ALA A 332 10.66 -5.79 20.40
C ALA A 332 11.28 -4.42 20.09
N PRO A 333 10.61 -3.56 19.31
CA PRO A 333 11.12 -2.24 18.98
C PRO A 333 11.21 -1.36 20.23
N ALA A 334 12.11 -0.40 20.20
CA ALA A 334 12.14 0.68 21.18
C ALA A 334 10.82 1.45 21.12
N MET A 335 10.35 1.90 22.28
CA MET A 335 9.27 2.89 22.40
C MET A 335 9.84 4.31 22.36
N ARG A 336 11.05 4.51 22.87
CA ARG A 336 11.79 5.76 22.69
C ARG A 336 12.01 6.03 21.20
N ASP A 337 11.75 7.27 20.79
CA ASP A 337 11.88 7.75 19.40
C ASP A 337 11.02 7.00 18.36
N ASN A 338 10.10 6.15 18.81
CA ASN A 338 9.27 5.35 17.92
C ASN A 338 8.26 6.22 17.19
N ALA A 339 8.30 6.20 15.86
CA ALA A 339 7.47 7.06 15.03
C ALA A 339 5.96 6.74 15.11
N THR A 340 5.57 5.55 15.59
CA THR A 340 4.16 5.20 15.82
C THR A 340 3.58 5.98 17.01
N LEU A 341 4.38 6.18 18.06
CA LEU A 341 3.99 6.96 19.25
C LEU A 341 3.93 8.45 18.94
N ARG A 342 4.55 8.88 17.83
CA ARG A 342 4.61 10.26 17.34
C ARG A 342 3.55 10.56 16.27
N GLN A 343 2.63 9.64 15.98
CA GLN A 343 1.52 9.90 15.07
C GLN A 343 0.40 10.67 15.78
N ALA A 344 -0.07 11.77 15.17
CA ALA A 344 -1.15 12.57 15.73
C ALA A 344 -2.41 11.72 15.98
N ASP A 345 -2.78 10.88 15.01
CA ASP A 345 -3.82 9.87 15.20
C ASP A 345 -3.28 8.66 15.98
N GLY A 346 -3.91 8.34 17.10
CA GLY A 346 -3.55 7.21 17.97
C GLY A 346 -3.97 5.84 17.44
N LYS A 347 -4.74 5.77 16.34
CA LYS A 347 -5.35 4.54 15.80
C LYS A 347 -4.36 3.38 15.68
N ASN A 348 -3.20 3.60 15.06
CA ASN A 348 -2.21 2.52 14.86
C ASN A 348 -1.68 1.95 16.17
N LEU A 349 -1.43 2.81 17.16
CA LEU A 349 -0.92 2.38 18.46
C LEU A 349 -2.00 1.62 19.22
N ILE A 350 -3.24 2.11 19.21
CA ILE A 350 -4.40 1.45 19.82
C ILE A 350 -4.59 0.05 19.22
N VAL A 351 -4.68 -0.06 17.89
CA VAL A 351 -4.92 -1.33 17.21
C VAL A 351 -3.76 -2.31 17.43
N SER A 352 -2.51 -1.83 17.41
CA SER A 352 -1.36 -2.68 17.73
C SER A 352 -1.48 -3.26 19.14
N VAL A 353 -1.88 -2.46 20.14
CA VAL A 353 -2.08 -2.93 21.52
C VAL A 353 -3.26 -3.90 21.63
N LEU A 354 -4.39 -3.61 20.97
CA LEU A 354 -5.58 -4.45 21.04
C LEU A 354 -5.35 -5.82 20.39
N ASP A 355 -4.85 -5.82 19.16
CA ASP A 355 -4.78 -7.01 18.31
C ASP A 355 -3.46 -7.77 18.48
N GLY A 356 -2.41 -7.08 18.92
CA GLY A 356 -1.05 -7.59 18.89
C GLY A 356 -0.43 -7.49 17.50
N LEU A 357 0.78 -8.02 17.36
CA LEU A 357 1.53 -8.06 16.11
C LEU A 357 2.14 -9.45 15.93
N PRO A 358 2.08 -10.06 14.73
CA PRO A 358 2.71 -11.34 14.49
C PRO A 358 4.23 -11.24 14.59
N ALA A 359 4.90 -12.39 14.74
CA ALA A 359 6.34 -12.43 14.60
C ALA A 359 6.73 -12.08 13.16
N GLN A 360 7.76 -11.26 13.00
CA GLN A 360 8.20 -10.74 11.71
C GLN A 360 9.69 -10.99 11.51
N GLN A 361 10.04 -11.39 10.29
CA GLN A 361 11.42 -11.56 9.85
C GLN A 361 11.83 -10.36 8.99
N PHE A 362 13.09 -9.98 9.09
CA PHE A 362 13.70 -8.89 8.35
C PHE A 362 15.02 -9.39 7.70
N PRO A 363 15.62 -8.64 6.76
CA PRO A 363 16.91 -9.00 6.18
C PRO A 363 18.01 -9.20 7.23
N ASN A 364 19.07 -9.91 6.84
CA ASN A 364 20.28 -10.12 7.66
C ASN A 364 20.06 -10.86 8.98
N GLY A 365 18.98 -11.66 9.08
CA GLY A 365 18.68 -12.45 10.28
C GLY A 365 18.04 -11.64 11.42
N GLU A 366 17.62 -10.41 11.14
CA GLU A 366 16.87 -9.58 12.07
C GLU A 366 15.41 -10.05 12.21
N SER A 367 14.81 -9.86 13.39
CA SER A 367 13.43 -10.27 13.65
C SER A 367 12.74 -9.41 14.70
N MET A 368 11.40 -9.46 14.75
CA MET A 368 10.60 -9.05 15.90
C MET A 368 9.76 -10.24 16.34
N GLN A 369 9.71 -10.49 17.65
CA GLN A 369 8.87 -11.56 18.20
C GLN A 369 7.41 -11.11 18.17
N SER A 370 6.49 -12.07 18.25
CA SER A 370 5.06 -11.75 18.30
C SER A 370 4.75 -10.92 19.54
N MET A 371 4.08 -9.79 19.35
CA MET A 371 3.49 -9.01 20.43
C MET A 371 2.07 -9.54 20.70
N PRO A 372 1.74 -9.99 21.91
CA PRO A 372 0.38 -10.46 22.20
C PRO A 372 -0.63 -9.30 22.09
N GLY A 373 -1.86 -9.63 21.71
CA GLY A 373 -2.98 -8.70 21.82
C GLY A 373 -3.48 -8.57 23.25
N PHE A 374 -3.82 -7.35 23.65
CA PHE A 374 -4.29 -7.03 25.00
C PHE A 374 -5.78 -6.65 25.05
N GLY A 375 -6.52 -6.78 23.93
CA GLY A 375 -7.95 -6.55 23.89
C GLY A 375 -8.68 -7.30 25.01
N GLU A 376 -8.59 -8.62 25.07
CA GLU A 376 -9.31 -9.39 26.10
C GLU A 376 -8.80 -9.21 27.54
N ARG A 377 -7.67 -8.51 27.75
CA ARG A 377 -7.02 -8.36 29.06
C ARG A 377 -7.20 -6.99 29.69
N LEU A 378 -7.28 -5.95 28.86
CA LEU A 378 -7.38 -4.56 29.30
C LEU A 378 -8.71 -3.96 28.85
N SER A 379 -9.36 -3.25 29.77
CA SER A 379 -10.53 -2.43 29.46
C SER A 379 -10.18 -1.28 28.50
N ASP A 380 -11.20 -0.68 27.89
CA ASP A 380 -11.03 0.48 27.02
C ASP A 380 -10.33 1.66 27.71
N ALA A 381 -10.63 1.86 29.00
CA ALA A 381 -10.01 2.89 29.82
C ALA A 381 -8.52 2.60 30.07
N GLU A 382 -8.17 1.37 30.44
CA GLU A 382 -6.78 0.97 30.68
C GLU A 382 -5.93 1.06 29.40
N VAL A 383 -6.48 0.68 28.25
CA VAL A 383 -5.79 0.84 26.96
C VAL A 383 -5.61 2.33 26.63
N ALA A 384 -6.63 3.16 26.81
CA ALA A 384 -6.51 4.60 26.56
C ALA A 384 -5.45 5.24 27.49
N GLU A 385 -5.42 4.88 28.76
CA GLU A 385 -4.39 5.33 29.72
C GLU A 385 -2.98 4.87 29.34
N LEU A 386 -2.81 3.59 28.96
CA LEU A 386 -1.53 3.05 28.49
C LEU A 386 -1.05 3.79 27.24
N VAL A 387 -1.90 3.93 26.23
CA VAL A 387 -1.59 4.61 24.97
C VAL A 387 -1.21 6.07 25.22
N ASN A 388 -1.96 6.77 26.08
CA ASN A 388 -1.63 8.14 26.48
C ASN A 388 -0.30 8.24 27.23
N TYR A 389 -0.01 7.30 28.14
CA TYR A 389 1.29 7.23 28.80
C TYR A 389 2.44 7.10 27.79
N LEU A 390 2.31 6.19 26.81
CA LEU A 390 3.31 6.00 25.76
C LEU A 390 3.51 7.27 24.92
N ARG A 391 2.41 7.88 24.47
CA ARG A 391 2.41 9.10 23.63
C ARG A 391 3.02 10.30 24.34
N VAL A 392 2.69 10.52 25.61
CA VAL A 392 3.24 11.63 26.39
C VAL A 392 4.72 11.37 26.72
N THR A 393 5.05 10.16 27.18
CA THR A 393 6.40 9.86 27.69
C THR A 393 7.43 9.77 26.56
N TRP A 394 7.09 9.10 25.45
CA TRP A 394 8.05 8.82 24.37
C TRP A 394 7.61 9.30 22.98
N GLY A 395 6.39 9.82 22.84
CA GLY A 395 5.88 10.37 21.58
C GLY A 395 5.93 11.90 21.50
N GLY A 396 6.06 12.61 22.63
CA GLY A 396 5.98 14.08 22.67
C GLY A 396 4.60 14.63 22.29
N LEU A 397 3.55 13.82 22.44
CA LEU A 397 2.17 14.15 22.10
C LEU A 397 1.31 14.30 23.38
N PRO A 398 0.17 15.01 23.31
CA PRO A 398 -0.75 15.09 24.45
C PRO A 398 -1.42 13.75 24.76
N ALA A 399 -1.99 13.65 25.97
CA ALA A 399 -2.86 12.57 26.38
C ALA A 399 -4.30 12.84 25.90
N ASP A 400 -4.58 12.56 24.63
CA ASP A 400 -5.84 12.87 23.95
C ASP A 400 -6.62 11.63 23.46
N VAL A 401 -6.10 10.42 23.71
CA VAL A 401 -6.81 9.17 23.38
C VAL A 401 -7.89 8.88 24.42
N THR A 402 -9.10 8.59 23.96
CA THR A 402 -10.25 8.29 24.84
C THR A 402 -10.65 6.82 24.81
N ALA A 403 -11.35 6.36 25.85
CA ALA A 403 -11.89 5.00 25.92
C ALA A 403 -12.89 4.72 24.78
N GLU A 404 -13.66 5.72 24.34
CA GLU A 404 -14.60 5.59 23.22
C GLU A 404 -13.87 5.33 21.90
N GLN A 405 -12.72 5.97 21.67
CA GLN A 405 -11.88 5.70 20.49
C GLN A 405 -11.34 4.27 20.52
N VAL A 406 -10.89 3.79 21.69
CA VAL A 406 -10.46 2.40 21.85
C VAL A 406 -11.61 1.43 21.57
N LYS A 407 -12.78 1.69 22.17
CA LYS A 407 -13.99 0.86 21.98
C LYS A 407 -14.41 0.77 20.52
N ALA A 408 -14.31 1.86 19.76
CA ALA A 408 -14.64 1.88 18.33
C ALA A 408 -13.70 1.00 17.49
N LEU A 409 -12.47 0.77 17.96
CA LEU A 409 -11.45 -0.03 17.31
C LEU A 409 -11.38 -1.48 17.82
N ARG A 410 -12.06 -1.79 18.92
CA ARG A 410 -12.21 -3.14 19.48
C ARG A 410 -13.33 -3.88 18.72
N LYS A 411 -12.95 -4.80 17.84
CA LYS A 411 -13.90 -5.61 17.05
C LYS A 411 -13.51 -7.08 17.06
#